data_AF-T1AEG7-F1
#
_entry.id   AF-T1AEG7-F1
#
_cell.length_a   1.000
_cell.length_b   1.000
_cell.length_c   1.000
_cell.angle_alpha   90.00
_cell.angle_beta   90.00
_cell.angle_gamma   90.00
#
_symmetry.space_group_name_H-M   'P 1'
#
loop_
_entity.id
_entity.type
_entity.pdbx_description
1 polymer ?
#
loop_
_entity_poly.entity_id
_entity_poly.type
_entity_poly.pdbx_seq_one_letter_code
_entity_poly.pdbx_strand_id
1 'polypeptide(L)'
;MRPGVVSFPAAMGHWHYNSGHWTINGETYRGDDAKNTRTRMNHLMRLDPSITAEDGWDTCLQDPYGGSASYYDTRVQVVKTTPPQQGIYNKGVYT
;
A
#
# COMPACT_ATOMS: atom_id res chain seq x y z
N MET A 1 -16.57 -5.06 6.79
CA MET A 1 -15.61 -4.04 7.26
C MET A 1 -16.08 -3.51 8.61
N ARG A 2 -15.27 -3.61 9.67
CA ARG A 2 -15.62 -3.04 10.99
C ARG A 2 -15.56 -1.51 10.91
N PRO A 3 -16.55 -0.76 11.42
CA PRO A 3 -16.48 0.69 11.49
C PRO A 3 -15.21 1.18 12.21
N GLY A 4 -14.57 2.22 11.67
CA GLY A 4 -13.31 2.76 12.18
C GLY A 4 -12.05 2.00 11.75
N VAL A 5 -12.18 0.91 10.98
CA VAL A 5 -11.04 0.14 10.44
C VAL A 5 -10.92 0.36 8.94
N VAL A 6 -9.71 0.69 8.50
CA VAL A 6 -9.35 0.74 7.07
C VAL A 6 -8.63 -0.57 6.72
N SER A 7 -9.09 -1.23 5.66
CA SER A 7 -8.43 -2.41 5.11
C SER A 7 -8.09 -2.16 3.65
N PHE A 8 -6.97 -2.69 3.20
CA PHE A 8 -6.50 -2.57 1.82
C PHE A 8 -5.89 -3.91 1.37
N PRO A 9 -5.98 -4.25 0.08
CA PRO A 9 -5.33 -5.45 -0.45
C PRO A 9 -3.81 -5.25 -0.55
N ALA A 10 -3.05 -6.17 0.05
CA ALA A 10 -1.59 -6.03 0.08
C ALA A 10 -0.93 -6.15 -1.31
N ALA A 11 -1.54 -6.92 -2.23
CA ALA A 11 -0.97 -7.22 -3.55
C ALA A 11 -1.10 -6.10 -4.59
N MET A 12 -1.62 -4.91 -4.22
CA MET A 12 -1.89 -3.80 -5.14
C MET A 12 -0.90 -2.64 -4.93
N GLY A 13 -0.80 -1.76 -5.93
CA GLY A 13 0.06 -0.57 -5.90
C GLY A 13 1.54 -0.89 -6.11
N HIS A 14 1.84 -2.02 -6.78
CA HIS A 14 3.19 -2.32 -7.22
C HIS A 14 3.49 -1.49 -8.47
N TRP A 15 4.60 -0.75 -8.47
CA TRP A 15 5.09 -0.04 -9.66
C TRP A 15 5.97 -0.93 -10.54
N HIS A 16 6.53 -2.01 -9.97
CA HIS A 16 7.34 -3.00 -10.65
C HIS A 16 6.65 -4.39 -10.66
N TYR A 17 7.31 -5.43 -11.20
CA TYR A 17 6.80 -6.80 -11.36
C TYR A 17 5.63 -6.86 -12.35
N ASN A 18 4.69 -7.78 -12.16
CA ASN A 18 3.61 -8.07 -13.08
C ASN A 18 2.56 -6.95 -13.24
N SER A 19 2.89 -5.71 -12.87
CA SER A 19 2.08 -4.50 -12.97
C SER A 19 2.76 -3.34 -13.73
N GLY A 20 4.07 -3.39 -13.97
CA GLY A 20 4.76 -2.36 -14.74
C GLY A 20 5.03 -2.78 -16.18
N HIS A 21 5.47 -1.83 -16.98
CA HIS A 21 5.79 -2.03 -18.40
C HIS A 21 7.26 -1.72 -18.64
N TRP A 22 7.96 -2.59 -19.35
CA TRP A 22 9.37 -2.38 -19.65
C TRP A 22 9.74 -2.92 -21.02
N THR A 23 10.71 -2.25 -21.62
CA THR A 23 11.35 -2.69 -22.85
C THR A 23 12.74 -3.20 -22.51
N ILE A 24 12.99 -4.48 -22.77
CA ILE A 24 14.28 -5.13 -22.54
C ILE A 24 14.71 -5.71 -23.88
N ASN A 25 15.91 -5.33 -24.36
CA ASN A 25 16.45 -5.81 -25.63
C ASN A 25 15.52 -5.63 -26.84
N GLY A 26 14.74 -4.55 -26.86
CA GLY A 26 13.78 -4.25 -27.93
C GLY A 26 12.44 -4.98 -27.82
N GLU A 27 12.28 -5.90 -26.87
CA GLU A 27 11.00 -6.57 -26.57
C GLU A 27 10.27 -5.82 -25.46
N THR A 28 8.97 -5.57 -25.65
CA THR A 28 8.14 -4.90 -24.65
C THR A 28 7.31 -5.91 -23.88
N TYR A 29 7.50 -5.92 -22.56
CA TYR A 29 6.73 -6.72 -21.62
C TYR A 29 5.68 -5.83 -20.97
N ARG A 30 4.42 -6.24 -21.08
CA ARG A 30 3.28 -5.49 -20.56
C ARG A 30 2.73 -6.15 -19.30
N GLY A 31 2.81 -5.45 -18.18
CA GLY A 31 2.22 -5.86 -16.92
C GLY A 31 0.70 -5.63 -16.87
N ASP A 32 0.08 -6.09 -15.79
CA ASP A 32 -1.33 -5.87 -15.49
C ASP A 32 -1.53 -4.49 -14.85
N ASP A 33 -2.08 -3.56 -15.64
CA ASP A 33 -2.39 -2.20 -15.20
C ASP A 33 -3.26 -2.20 -13.93
N ALA A 34 -4.16 -3.17 -13.74
CA ALA A 34 -5.02 -3.26 -12.57
C ALA A 34 -4.23 -3.41 -11.25
N LYS A 35 -3.08 -4.09 -11.29
CA LYS A 35 -2.19 -4.27 -10.13
C LYS A 35 -1.33 -3.05 -9.84
N ASN A 36 -1.12 -2.22 -10.85
CA ASN A 36 -0.48 -0.91 -10.72
C ASN A 36 -1.44 0.12 -10.10
N THR A 37 -2.75 -0.06 -10.32
CA THR A 37 -3.74 0.83 -9.72
C THR A 37 -3.75 0.76 -8.19
N ARG A 38 -4.07 1.89 -7.55
CA ARG A 38 -4.11 2.12 -6.09
C ARG A 38 -2.72 2.26 -5.43
N THR A 39 -2.72 2.41 -4.11
CA THR A 39 -1.52 2.70 -3.32
C THR A 39 -1.12 1.49 -2.48
N ARG A 40 0.18 1.16 -2.48
CA ARG A 40 0.78 0.19 -1.56
C ARG A 40 0.96 0.86 -0.19
N MET A 41 0.19 0.43 0.82
CA MET A 41 0.17 1.09 2.13
C MET A 41 1.30 0.66 3.10
N ASN A 42 2.25 -0.16 2.67
CA ASN A 42 3.37 -0.58 3.55
C ASN A 42 4.15 0.60 4.12
N HIS A 43 4.32 1.68 3.34
CA HIS A 43 5.03 2.89 3.79
C HIS A 43 4.28 3.68 4.87
N LEU A 44 2.98 3.42 5.09
CA LEU A 44 2.21 4.04 6.16
C LEU A 44 2.29 3.24 7.47
N MET A 45 2.77 2.00 7.41
CA MET A 45 2.78 1.10 8.56
C MET A 45 3.68 1.66 9.67
N ARG A 46 3.25 1.44 10.91
CA ARG A 46 3.94 1.95 12.08
C ARG A 46 5.39 1.43 12.14
N LEU A 47 6.32 2.37 12.22
CA LEU A 47 7.73 2.09 12.47
C LEU A 47 8.00 1.85 13.96
N ASP A 48 9.13 1.21 14.24
CA ASP A 48 9.58 0.89 15.59
C ASP A 48 10.67 1.85 16.09
N PRO A 49 10.32 2.87 16.90
CA PRO A 49 11.29 3.85 17.35
C PRO A 49 12.36 3.28 18.30
N SER A 50 12.20 2.04 18.77
CA SER A 50 13.16 1.40 19.68
C SER A 50 14.35 0.76 18.97
N ILE A 51 14.27 0.56 17.66
CA ILE A 51 15.26 -0.15 16.84
C ILE A 51 15.68 0.65 15.60
N THR A 52 15.56 1.97 15.67
CA THR A 52 16.08 2.89 14.66
C THR A 52 17.60 2.97 14.73
N ALA A 53 18.26 2.84 13.57
CA ALA A 53 19.70 2.95 13.43
C ALA A 53 20.19 4.41 13.59
N GLU A 54 21.46 4.58 13.94
CA GLU A 54 22.08 5.91 14.18
C GLU A 54 22.05 6.84 12.96
N ASP A 55 22.01 6.27 11.76
CA ASP A 55 21.93 6.98 10.49
C ASP A 55 20.48 7.31 10.06
N GLY A 56 19.51 7.05 10.94
CA GLY A 56 18.09 7.37 10.75
C GLY A 56 17.31 6.31 9.98
N TRP A 57 17.91 5.18 9.64
CA TRP A 57 17.17 4.05 9.08
C TRP A 57 16.32 3.39 10.15
N ASP A 58 15.07 3.10 9.79
CA ASP A 58 14.10 2.51 10.71
C ASP A 58 13.47 1.26 10.09
N THR A 59 12.75 0.51 10.92
CA THR A 59 12.06 -0.71 10.49
C THR A 59 10.63 -0.74 11.00
N CYS A 60 9.83 -1.69 10.52
CA CYS A 60 8.47 -1.89 11.00
C CYS A 60 8.47 -2.31 12.48
N LEU A 61 7.38 -2.00 13.19
CA LEU A 61 7.12 -2.50 14.55
C LEU A 61 7.38 -4.01 14.67
N GLN A 62 8.20 -4.43 15.63
CA GLN A 62 8.51 -5.86 15.85
C GLN A 62 7.88 -6.42 17.11
N ASP A 63 7.49 -7.70 17.06
CA ASP A 63 7.22 -8.46 18.27
C ASP A 63 8.54 -8.79 18.99
N PRO A 64 8.75 -8.32 20.23
CA PRO A 64 10.01 -8.54 20.95
C PRO A 64 10.29 -10.01 21.29
N TYR A 65 9.28 -10.89 21.27
CA TYR A 65 9.47 -12.31 21.57
C TYR A 65 9.60 -13.17 20.31
N GLY A 66 8.69 -12.99 19.35
CA GLY A 66 8.66 -13.77 18.11
C GLY A 66 9.54 -13.24 16.98
N GLY A 67 10.03 -12.00 17.08
CA GLY A 67 10.83 -11.34 16.03
C GLY A 67 10.05 -11.05 14.74
N SER A 68 8.73 -11.14 14.76
CA SER A 68 7.88 -10.94 13.58
C SER A 68 7.63 -9.46 13.31
N ALA A 69 7.49 -9.10 12.03
CA ALA A 69 7.02 -7.79 11.61
C ALA A 69 5.51 -7.61 11.87
N SER A 70 5.14 -6.51 12.52
CA SER A 70 3.76 -6.12 12.76
C SER A 70 3.29 -5.11 11.70
N TYR A 71 2.39 -5.55 10.83
CA TYR A 71 1.75 -4.73 9.79
C TYR A 71 0.27 -4.42 10.10
N TYR A 72 -0.10 -4.51 11.37
CA TYR A 72 -1.47 -4.29 11.85
C TYR A 72 -1.52 -3.09 12.79
N ASP A 73 -2.74 -2.66 13.12
CA ASP A 73 -3.03 -1.66 14.16
C ASP A 73 -2.35 -0.28 14.00
N THR A 74 -1.87 0.02 12.80
CA THR A 74 -1.41 1.35 12.45
C THR A 74 -2.60 2.31 12.45
N ARG A 75 -2.55 3.35 13.29
CA ARG A 75 -3.54 4.42 13.32
C ARG A 75 -3.32 5.33 12.12
N VAL A 76 -4.39 5.57 11.37
CA VAL A 76 -4.35 6.40 10.16
C VAL A 76 -5.44 7.46 10.21
N GLN A 77 -5.19 8.60 9.57
CA GLN A 77 -6.20 9.59 9.26
C GLN A 77 -6.49 9.52 7.76
N VAL A 78 -7.78 9.44 7.40
CA VAL A 78 -8.20 9.47 6.00
C VAL A 78 -8.57 10.90 5.64
N VAL A 79 -7.85 11.48 4.69
CA VAL A 79 -8.13 12.80 4.15
C VAL A 79 -8.39 12.67 2.66
N LYS A 80 -9.39 13.40 2.16
CA LYS A 80 -9.68 13.45 0.73
C LYS A 80 -8.65 14.32 0.03
N THR A 81 -7.84 13.71 -0.83
CA THR A 81 -6.72 14.40 -1.52
C THR A 81 -7.13 15.07 -2.83
N THR A 82 -8.16 14.55 -3.52
CA THR A 82 -8.69 15.13 -4.77
C THR A 82 -10.22 15.09 -4.74
N PRO A 83 -10.94 16.12 -5.24
CA PRO A 83 -12.36 15.98 -5.54
C PRO A 83 -12.56 14.81 -6.52
N PRO A 84 -13.67 14.05 -6.44
CA PRO A 84 -13.88 12.91 -7.31
C PRO A 84 -13.90 13.43 -8.75
N GLN A 85 -13.00 12.94 -9.59
CA GLN A 85 -13.14 13.14 -11.04
C GLN A 85 -14.46 12.47 -11.46
N GLN A 86 -15.31 13.18 -12.21
CA GLN A 86 -16.58 12.64 -12.69
C GLN A 86 -16.34 11.26 -13.33
N GLY A 87 -17.02 10.22 -12.82
CA GLY A 87 -17.00 8.88 -13.40
C GLY A 87 -16.16 7.81 -12.69
N ILE A 88 -15.37 8.13 -11.65
CA ILE A 88 -14.56 7.10 -10.94
C ILE A 88 -15.42 6.28 -9.95
N TYR A 89 -16.47 6.87 -9.40
CA TYR A 89 -17.52 6.13 -8.72
C TYR A 89 -18.67 5.94 -9.70
N ASN A 90 -18.63 4.86 -10.50
CA ASN A 90 -19.88 4.31 -10.99
C ASN A 90 -20.72 4.04 -9.75
N LYS A 91 -21.87 4.71 -9.68
CA LYS A 91 -22.87 4.56 -8.61
C LYS A 91 -23.36 3.11 -8.69
N GLY A 92 -22.59 2.20 -8.09
CA GLY A 92 -22.97 0.82 -7.89
C GLY A 92 -24.24 0.86 -7.07
N VAL A 93 -25.32 0.45 -7.72
CA VAL A 93 -26.62 0.20 -7.12
C VAL A 93 -26.39 -0.87 -6.05
N TYR A 94 -26.34 -0.44 -4.78
CA TYR A 94 -26.58 -1.32 -3.66
C TYR A 94 -28.08 -1.16 -3.33
N THR A 95 -28.89 -1.97 -4.00
CA THR A 95 -30.23 -2.34 -3.53
C THR A 95 -30.15 -3.15 -2.25
#